data_AF-A0A3D4SYF0-F1
#
_entry.id   AF-A0A3D4SYF0-F1
#
_cell.length_a   1.000
_cell.length_b   1.000
_cell.length_c   1.000
_cell.angle_alpha   90.00
_cell.angle_beta   90.00
_cell.angle_gamma   90.00
#
_symmetry.space_group_name_H-M   'P 1'
#
loop_
_entity.id
_entity.type
_entity.pdbx_description
1 polymer ?
#
loop_
_entity_poly.entity_id
_entity_poly.type
_entity_poly.pdbx_seq_one_letter_code
_entity_poly.pdbx_strand_id
1 'polypeptide(L)'
;ESRDLLFARLLQYRAYKAVAEMFAGWQRDAARRYPVQLAPEEQFVDLMPPVELGMDADQFAELAAAVFRPKPHEVATGHIHTPAVSVPEQAGHILSTLKVAGADRWVSFATLISDCDLSMTVVGRFLALLELYKARAVGIEQAEPLGEMSVAWTGLDVDPSVVAASNWD
;
A
#
# COMPACT_ATOMS: atom_id res chain seq x y z
N GLU A 1 21.20 2.55 -28.19
CA GLU A 1 20.88 2.41 -26.75
C GLU A 1 19.38 2.48 -26.46
N SER A 2 18.65 3.52 -26.89
CA SER A 2 17.18 3.63 -26.69
C SER A 2 16.35 2.47 -27.25
N ARG A 3 16.74 1.92 -28.41
CA ARG A 3 16.06 0.78 -29.05
C ARG A 3 16.15 -0.51 -28.24
N ASP A 4 17.32 -0.79 -27.66
CA ASP A 4 17.55 -2.05 -26.94
C ASP A 4 16.83 -2.04 -25.59
N LEU A 5 16.76 -0.87 -24.95
CA LEU A 5 15.91 -0.64 -23.77
C LEU A 5 14.43 -0.86 -24.09
N LEU A 6 13.95 -0.36 -25.24
CA LEU A 6 12.57 -0.56 -25.67
C LEU A 6 12.27 -2.05 -25.91
N PHE A 7 13.17 -2.79 -26.56
CA PHE A 7 13.04 -4.23 -26.74
C PHE A 7 12.99 -4.98 -25.41
N ALA A 8 13.87 -4.64 -24.46
CA ALA A 8 13.86 -5.22 -23.12
C ALA A 8 12.52 -4.99 -22.41
N ARG A 9 11.98 -3.76 -22.48
CA ARG A 9 10.67 -3.43 -21.88
C ARG A 9 9.51 -4.15 -22.56
N LEU A 10 9.51 -4.28 -23.88
CA LEU A 10 8.49 -5.02 -24.61
C LEU A 10 8.53 -6.53 -24.30
N LEU A 11 9.73 -7.10 -24.18
CA LEU A 11 9.90 -8.50 -23.77
C LEU A 11 9.43 -8.72 -22.33
N GLN A 12 9.77 -7.80 -21.43
CA GLN A 12 9.32 -7.81 -20.03
C GLN A 12 7.79 -7.70 -19.94
N TYR A 13 7.18 -6.77 -20.67
CA TYR A 13 5.72 -6.62 -20.72
C TYR A 13 5.05 -7.90 -21.23
N ARG A 14 5.59 -8.51 -22.29
CA ARG A 14 5.07 -9.79 -22.81
C ARG A 14 5.15 -10.90 -21.77
N ALA A 15 6.25 -10.98 -21.02
CA ALA A 15 6.42 -11.96 -19.95
C ALA A 15 5.38 -11.76 -18.84
N TYR A 16 5.21 -10.53 -18.35
CA TYR A 16 4.21 -10.23 -17.33
C TYR A 16 2.78 -10.46 -17.81
N LYS A 17 2.47 -10.09 -19.06
CA LYS A 17 1.16 -10.36 -19.65
C LYS A 17 0.84 -11.86 -19.68
N ALA A 18 1.80 -12.70 -20.08
CA ALA A 18 1.62 -14.14 -20.12
C ALA A 18 1.38 -14.75 -18.73
N VAL A 19 2.10 -14.28 -17.70
CA VAL A 19 1.89 -14.73 -16.31
C VAL A 19 0.53 -14.26 -15.78
N ALA A 20 0.12 -13.03 -16.07
CA ALA A 20 -1.19 -12.50 -15.67
C ALA A 20 -2.34 -13.32 -16.29
N GLU A 21 -2.24 -13.69 -17.56
CA GLU A 21 -3.21 -14.56 -18.24
C GLU A 21 -3.27 -15.96 -17.61
N MET A 22 -2.13 -16.53 -17.21
CA MET A 22 -2.05 -17.81 -16.51
C MET A 22 -2.74 -17.75 -15.13
N PHE A 23 -2.47 -16.70 -14.34
CA PHE A 23 -3.12 -16.51 -13.05
C PHE A 23 -4.62 -16.30 -13.19
N ALA A 24 -5.08 -15.53 -14.18
CA ALA A 24 -6.50 -15.39 -14.48
C ALA A 24 -7.16 -16.73 -14.82
N GLY A 25 -6.44 -17.62 -15.52
CA GLY A 25 -6.86 -19.00 -15.76
C GLY A 25 -7.02 -19.79 -14.45
N TRP A 26 -5.96 -19.83 -13.64
CA TRP A 26 -5.99 -20.55 -12.37
C TRP A 26 -7.06 -20.06 -11.42
N GLN A 27 -7.28 -18.75 -11.31
CA GLN A 27 -8.28 -18.17 -10.43
C GLN A 27 -9.71 -18.54 -10.87
N ARG A 28 -9.98 -18.57 -12.18
CA ARG A 28 -11.27 -19.04 -12.72
C ARG A 28 -11.53 -20.52 -12.39
N ASP A 29 -10.50 -21.35 -12.42
CA ASP A 29 -10.62 -22.78 -12.18
C ASP A 29 -10.54 -23.16 -10.68
N ALA A 30 -9.95 -22.30 -9.85
CA ALA A 30 -9.71 -22.56 -8.43
C ALA A 30 -11.00 -22.79 -7.65
N ALA A 31 -12.09 -22.09 -7.97
CA ALA A 31 -13.39 -22.27 -7.32
C ALA A 31 -13.99 -23.67 -7.50
N ARG A 32 -13.46 -24.46 -8.43
CA ARG A 32 -13.89 -25.85 -8.69
C ARG A 32 -12.93 -26.90 -8.15
N ARG A 33 -11.85 -26.48 -7.48
CA ARG A 33 -10.87 -27.39 -6.87
C ARG A 33 -11.22 -27.58 -5.40
N TYR A 34 -11.53 -28.82 -5.05
CA TYR A 34 -11.81 -29.23 -3.67
C TYR A 34 -10.71 -30.18 -3.20
N PRO A 35 -10.27 -30.09 -1.94
CA PRO A 35 -9.38 -31.09 -1.38
C PRO A 35 -10.08 -32.45 -1.42
N VAL A 36 -9.35 -33.47 -1.87
CA VAL A 36 -9.85 -34.83 -1.86
C VAL A 36 -9.71 -35.37 -0.44
N GLN A 37 -10.82 -35.59 0.24
CA GLN A 37 -10.87 -36.41 1.46
C GLN A 37 -11.30 -37.82 1.06
N LEU A 38 -10.32 -38.66 0.69
CA LEU A 38 -10.57 -40.08 0.47
C LEU A 38 -10.28 -40.85 1.75
N ALA A 39 -11.22 -41.72 2.14
CA ALA A 39 -10.91 -42.80 3.05
C ALA A 39 -9.96 -43.81 2.35
N PRO A 40 -9.13 -44.55 3.11
CA PRO A 40 -8.35 -45.65 2.53
C PRO A 40 -9.27 -46.66 1.84
N GLU A 41 -8.78 -47.27 0.75
CA GLU A 41 -9.47 -48.36 0.06
C GLU A 41 -9.68 -49.54 1.02
N GLU A 42 -10.73 -50.34 0.80
CA GLU A 42 -11.15 -51.42 1.70
C GLU A 42 -10.01 -52.41 2.04
N GLN A 43 -9.16 -52.71 1.06
CA GLN A 43 -7.98 -53.56 1.21
C GLN A 43 -6.86 -52.99 2.11
N PHE A 44 -6.91 -51.70 2.45
CA PHE A 44 -5.91 -50.99 3.25
C PHE A 44 -6.44 -50.50 4.61
N VAL A 45 -7.72 -50.75 4.93
CA VAL A 45 -8.32 -50.33 6.20
C VAL A 45 -7.60 -50.97 7.39
N ASP A 46 -7.27 -52.26 7.28
CA ASP A 46 -6.63 -53.03 8.36
C ASP A 46 -5.11 -52.83 8.47
N LEU A 47 -4.51 -52.08 7.53
CA LEU A 47 -3.08 -51.74 7.59
C LEU A 47 -2.81 -50.54 8.51
N MET A 48 -3.84 -49.80 8.90
CA MET A 48 -3.66 -48.68 9.82
C MET A 48 -3.38 -49.20 11.24
N PRO A 49 -2.37 -48.63 11.93
CA PRO A 49 -2.12 -49.00 13.31
C PRO A 49 -3.33 -48.62 14.18
N PRO A 50 -3.62 -49.40 15.25
CA PRO A 50 -4.65 -49.02 16.20
C PRO A 50 -4.35 -47.64 16.76
N VAL A 51 -5.35 -46.75 16.69
CA VAL A 51 -5.21 -45.37 17.17
C VAL A 51 -5.43 -45.34 18.67
N GLU A 52 -4.36 -45.15 19.44
CA GLU A 52 -4.43 -44.83 20.86
C GLU A 52 -4.28 -43.32 21.03
N LEU A 53 -5.40 -42.64 21.33
CA LEU A 53 -5.39 -41.17 21.51
C LEU A 53 -4.83 -40.75 22.88
N GLY A 54 -4.76 -41.66 23.84
CA GLY A 54 -4.22 -41.41 25.18
C GLY A 54 -4.96 -40.31 25.96
N MET A 55 -6.19 -39.98 25.57
CA MET A 55 -6.98 -38.89 26.15
C MET A 55 -8.45 -39.28 26.31
N ASP A 56 -9.11 -38.70 27.31
CA ASP A 56 -10.53 -38.89 27.56
C ASP A 56 -11.41 -38.02 26.63
N ALA A 57 -12.72 -38.20 26.71
CA ALA A 57 -13.67 -37.51 25.84
C ALA A 57 -13.65 -35.98 26.04
N ASP A 58 -13.40 -35.51 27.26
CA ASP A 58 -13.38 -34.08 27.58
C ASP A 58 -12.10 -33.43 27.02
N GLN A 59 -10.96 -34.08 27.20
CA GLN A 59 -9.68 -33.67 26.61
C GLN A 59 -9.72 -33.68 25.07
N PHE A 60 -10.39 -34.67 24.47
CA PHE A 60 -10.58 -34.72 23.02
C PHE A 60 -11.45 -33.56 22.53
N ALA A 61 -12.50 -33.19 23.28
CA ALA A 61 -13.35 -32.05 22.96
C ALA A 61 -12.58 -30.71 23.06
N GLU A 62 -11.70 -30.54 24.05
CA GLU A 62 -10.83 -29.37 24.16
C GLU A 62 -9.87 -29.25 22.97
N LEU A 63 -9.24 -30.36 22.56
CA LEU A 63 -8.37 -30.41 21.39
C LEU A 63 -9.14 -30.04 20.11
N ALA A 64 -10.33 -30.60 19.93
CA ALA A 64 -11.20 -30.28 18.80
C ALA A 64 -11.58 -28.80 18.78
N ALA A 65 -11.91 -28.22 19.94
CA ALA A 65 -12.23 -26.80 20.06
C ALA A 65 -11.04 -25.89 19.73
N ALA A 66 -9.79 -26.32 19.97
CA ALA A 66 -8.60 -25.59 19.57
C ALA A 66 -8.32 -25.71 18.06
N VAL A 67 -8.46 -26.91 17.48
CA VAL A 67 -8.16 -27.19 16.07
C VAL A 67 -9.21 -26.62 15.12
N PHE A 68 -10.49 -26.77 15.44
CA PHE A 68 -11.60 -26.30 14.61
C PHE A 68 -11.96 -24.83 14.86
N ARG A 69 -11.28 -24.15 15.79
CA ARG A 69 -11.45 -22.71 16.00
C ARG A 69 -11.10 -21.98 14.70
N PRO A 70 -12.03 -21.23 14.09
CA PRO A 70 -11.73 -20.43 12.91
C PRO A 70 -10.55 -19.50 13.22
N LYS A 71 -9.50 -19.56 12.41
CA LYS A 71 -8.41 -18.59 12.53
C LYS A 71 -8.95 -17.21 12.16
N PRO A 72 -8.53 -16.14 12.85
CA PRO A 72 -8.89 -14.79 12.44
C PRO A 72 -8.51 -14.58 10.97
N HIS A 73 -9.45 -14.07 10.19
CA HIS A 73 -9.27 -13.80 8.77
C HIS A 73 -8.45 -12.52 8.58
N GLU A 74 -7.18 -12.55 8.92
CA GLU A 74 -6.28 -11.44 8.62
C GLU A 74 -5.69 -11.64 7.23
N VAL A 75 -6.04 -10.75 6.31
CA VAL A 75 -5.42 -10.67 4.99
C VAL A 75 -3.99 -10.15 5.19
N ALA A 76 -2.99 -10.99 4.88
CA ALA A 76 -1.58 -10.64 5.05
C ALA A 76 -1.16 -9.53 4.07
N THR A 77 -1.15 -8.30 4.54
CA THR A 77 -0.81 -7.09 3.77
C THR A 77 0.70 -6.80 3.71
N GLY A 78 1.56 -7.64 4.30
CA GLY A 78 3.01 -7.42 4.36
C GLY A 78 3.75 -7.38 3.01
N HIS A 79 3.08 -7.76 1.92
CA HIS A 79 3.58 -7.69 0.54
C HIS A 79 3.10 -6.42 -0.19
N ILE A 80 2.15 -5.68 0.41
CA ILE A 80 1.70 -4.39 -0.11
C ILE A 80 2.80 -3.39 0.19
N HIS A 81 3.50 -2.98 -0.87
CA HIS A 81 4.48 -1.91 -0.81
C HIS A 81 3.73 -0.56 -0.73
N THR A 82 3.03 -0.31 0.37
CA THR A 82 2.39 0.99 0.61
C THR A 82 3.50 2.03 0.75
N PRO A 83 3.47 3.16 0.01
CA PRO A 83 4.40 4.26 0.25
C PRO A 83 4.32 4.63 1.73
N ALA A 84 5.46 4.70 2.42
CA ALA A 84 5.49 5.05 3.85
C ALA A 84 4.89 6.44 4.13
N VAL A 85 4.73 7.28 3.10
CA VAL A 85 4.19 8.64 3.17
C VAL A 85 3.30 8.91 1.95
N SER A 86 2.09 9.40 2.17
CA SER A 86 1.12 9.78 1.13
C SER A 86 1.25 11.27 0.77
N VAL A 87 1.60 11.58 -0.49
CA VAL A 87 1.68 12.98 -0.99
C VAL A 87 0.36 13.74 -0.84
N PRO A 88 -0.82 13.18 -1.22
CA PRO A 88 -2.10 13.84 -0.97
C PRO A 88 -2.34 14.24 0.49
N GLU A 89 -1.98 13.35 1.41
CA GLU A 89 -2.15 13.57 2.85
C GLU A 89 -1.25 14.73 3.33
N GLN A 90 0.02 14.73 2.90
CA GLN A 90 0.95 15.82 3.21
C GLN A 90 0.50 17.16 2.62
N ALA A 91 -0.11 17.17 1.43
CA ALA A 91 -0.69 18.37 0.84
C ALA A 91 -1.86 18.92 1.70
N GLY A 92 -2.69 18.03 2.24
CA GLY A 92 -3.73 18.39 3.21
C GLY A 92 -3.16 19.03 4.48
N HIS A 93 -2.08 18.47 5.04
CA HIS A 93 -1.40 19.05 6.20
C HIS A 93 -0.87 20.47 5.91
N ILE A 94 -0.19 20.68 4.78
CA ILE A 94 0.32 21.99 4.39
C ILE A 94 -0.83 23.00 4.25
N LEU A 95 -1.88 22.68 3.49
CA LEU A 95 -3.01 23.58 3.29
C LEU A 95 -3.73 23.89 4.59
N SER A 96 -3.93 22.90 5.47
CA SER A 96 -4.56 23.13 6.78
C SER A 96 -3.77 24.14 7.62
N THR A 97 -2.44 24.03 7.60
CA THR A 97 -1.54 24.91 8.36
C THR A 97 -1.54 26.33 7.78
N LEU A 98 -1.44 26.46 6.47
CA LEU A 98 -1.43 27.77 5.80
C LEU A 98 -2.80 28.46 5.88
N LYS A 99 -3.91 27.72 5.81
CA LYS A 99 -5.26 28.26 5.99
C LYS A 99 -5.46 28.87 7.38
N VAL A 100 -4.88 28.25 8.42
CA VAL A 100 -4.89 28.83 9.78
C VAL A 100 -4.06 30.12 9.85
N ALA A 101 -2.93 30.19 9.13
CA ALA A 101 -2.11 31.40 9.07
C ALA A 101 -2.83 32.56 8.35
N GLY A 102 -3.61 32.24 7.31
CA GLY A 102 -4.38 33.17 6.48
C GLY A 102 -3.86 33.26 5.04
N ALA A 103 -4.73 33.72 4.13
CA ALA A 103 -4.36 33.92 2.73
C ALA A 103 -3.24 34.98 2.60
N ASP A 104 -2.32 34.73 1.67
CA ASP A 104 -1.14 35.57 1.37
C ASP A 104 -0.20 35.81 2.55
N ARG A 105 -0.34 35.02 3.63
CA ARG A 105 0.59 35.05 4.76
C ARG A 105 1.72 34.05 4.54
N TRP A 106 2.92 34.58 4.45
CA TRP A 106 4.13 33.79 4.27
C TRP A 106 4.56 33.08 5.55
N VAL A 107 4.89 31.81 5.43
CA VAL A 107 5.39 30.92 6.48
C VAL A 107 6.62 30.20 5.93
N SER A 108 7.66 30.03 6.76
CA SER A 108 8.86 29.31 6.33
C SER A 108 8.58 27.81 6.16
N PHE A 109 9.20 27.18 5.16
CA PHE A 109 9.11 25.74 4.96
C PHE A 109 9.65 24.95 6.16
N ALA A 110 10.65 25.50 6.86
CA ALA A 110 11.17 24.94 8.11
C ALA A 110 10.06 24.78 9.17
N THR A 111 9.14 25.73 9.26
CA THR A 111 7.96 25.64 10.16
C THR A 111 7.03 24.52 9.69
N LEU A 112 6.80 24.42 8.38
CA LEU A 112 5.93 23.40 7.80
C LEU A 112 6.46 21.97 7.95
N ILE A 113 7.74 21.77 8.27
CA ILE A 113 8.32 20.43 8.49
C ILE A 113 8.74 20.18 9.94
N SER A 114 8.38 21.08 10.86
CA SER A 114 8.82 21.02 12.26
C SER A 114 8.30 19.79 13.03
N ASP A 115 7.20 19.20 12.57
CA ASP A 115 6.56 17.99 13.11
C ASP A 115 7.01 16.69 12.41
N CYS A 116 7.94 16.77 11.45
CA CYS A 116 8.40 15.60 10.72
C CYS A 116 9.50 14.85 11.49
N ASP A 117 9.18 13.68 12.05
CA ASP A 117 10.16 12.82 12.74
C ASP A 117 11.08 12.03 11.79
N LEU A 118 10.64 11.80 10.55
CA LEU A 118 11.34 10.97 9.55
C LEU A 118 11.71 11.78 8.32
N SER A 119 12.89 11.52 7.75
CA SER A 119 13.36 12.18 6.52
C SER A 119 12.42 11.93 5.33
N MET A 120 11.80 10.75 5.24
CA MET A 120 10.79 10.46 4.21
C MET A 120 9.58 11.39 4.29
N THR A 121 9.15 11.78 5.50
CA THR A 121 8.03 12.71 5.67
C THR A 121 8.39 14.11 5.17
N VAL A 122 9.62 14.56 5.42
CA VAL A 122 10.13 15.84 4.87
C VAL A 122 10.12 15.82 3.35
N VAL A 123 10.59 14.74 2.72
CA VAL A 123 10.56 14.58 1.26
C VAL A 123 9.11 14.55 0.75
N GLY A 124 8.21 13.82 1.41
CA GLY A 124 6.79 13.78 1.05
C GLY A 124 6.11 15.15 1.15
N ARG A 125 6.44 15.94 2.16
CA ARG A 125 5.95 17.31 2.35
C ARG A 125 6.48 18.26 1.28
N PHE A 126 7.73 18.11 0.88
CA PHE A 126 8.29 18.86 -0.24
C PHE A 126 7.62 18.50 -1.57
N LEU A 127 7.44 17.20 -1.87
CA LEU A 127 6.73 16.78 -3.09
C LEU A 127 5.29 17.29 -3.11
N ALA A 128 4.58 17.24 -1.98
CA ALA A 128 3.25 17.79 -1.83
C ALA A 128 3.21 19.30 -2.09
N LEU A 129 4.20 20.03 -1.58
CA LEU A 129 4.34 21.47 -1.84
C LEU A 129 4.49 21.76 -3.34
N LEU A 130 5.28 20.97 -4.07
CA LEU A 130 5.44 21.13 -5.52
C LEU A 130 4.14 20.86 -6.28
N GLU A 131 3.36 19.84 -5.90
CA GLU A 131 2.07 19.58 -6.51
C GLU A 131 1.06 20.71 -6.24
N LEU A 132 1.01 21.24 -5.02
CA LEU A 132 0.18 22.40 -4.68
C LEU A 132 0.58 23.66 -5.44
N TYR A 133 1.88 23.87 -5.66
CA TYR A 133 2.39 24.99 -6.45
C TYR A 133 1.99 24.85 -7.93
N LYS A 134 2.09 23.65 -8.50
CA LYS A 134 1.58 23.38 -9.86
C LYS A 134 0.09 23.71 -10.00
N ALA A 135 -0.70 23.38 -8.99
CA ALA A 135 -2.13 23.71 -8.91
C ALA A 135 -2.43 25.18 -8.58
N ARG A 136 -1.40 26.02 -8.38
CA ARG A 136 -1.50 27.45 -7.99
C ARG A 136 -2.23 27.68 -6.65
N ALA A 137 -2.30 26.65 -5.80
CA ALA A 137 -2.91 26.74 -4.47
C ALA A 137 -1.97 27.41 -3.46
N VAL A 138 -0.66 27.39 -3.72
CA VAL A 138 0.36 28.04 -2.89
C VAL A 138 1.31 28.87 -3.74
N GLY A 139 1.82 29.96 -3.18
CA GLY A 139 2.97 30.71 -3.67
C GLY A 139 4.24 30.25 -2.94
N ILE A 140 5.39 30.29 -3.63
CA ILE A 140 6.70 29.93 -3.09
C ILE A 140 7.70 31.03 -3.44
N GLU A 141 8.50 31.44 -2.46
CA GLU A 141 9.63 32.37 -2.64
C GLU A 141 10.91 31.74 -2.08
N GLN A 142 11.97 31.74 -2.89
CA GLN A 142 13.31 31.30 -2.51
C GLN A 142 14.33 32.14 -3.28
N ALA A 143 15.10 32.98 -2.57
CA ALA A 143 16.01 33.94 -3.19
C ALA A 143 17.28 33.30 -3.77
N GLU A 144 17.79 32.27 -3.09
CA GLU A 144 18.99 31.53 -3.48
C GLU A 144 18.74 30.02 -3.44
N PRO A 145 19.34 29.22 -4.34
CA PRO A 145 19.21 27.77 -4.30
C PRO A 145 19.62 27.20 -2.94
N LEU A 146 18.79 26.31 -2.39
CA LEU A 146 18.97 25.71 -1.05
C LEU A 146 18.94 26.72 0.11
N GLY A 147 18.58 27.98 -0.16
CA GLY A 147 18.31 28.98 0.85
C GLY A 147 16.94 28.80 1.51
N GLU A 148 16.58 29.72 2.40
CA GLU A 148 15.28 29.71 3.05
C GLU A 148 14.14 29.81 2.02
N MET A 149 13.14 28.95 2.20
CA MET A 149 11.97 28.88 1.33
C MET A 149 10.75 29.32 2.12
N SER A 150 10.06 30.34 1.63
CA SER A 150 8.80 30.83 2.17
C SER A 150 7.63 30.35 1.33
N VAL A 151 6.52 30.02 1.97
CA VAL A 151 5.31 29.51 1.35
C VAL A 151 4.10 30.28 1.85
N ALA A 152 3.19 30.66 0.96
CA ALA A 152 1.91 31.29 1.30
C ALA A 152 0.75 30.60 0.59
N TRP A 153 -0.41 30.51 1.25
CA TRP A 153 -1.63 30.03 0.60
C TRP A 153 -2.29 31.15 -0.21
N THR A 154 -2.65 30.88 -1.47
CA THR A 154 -3.19 31.89 -2.39
C THR A 154 -4.67 32.20 -2.17
N GLY A 155 -5.31 31.52 -1.22
CA GLY A 155 -6.77 31.58 -1.02
C GLY A 155 -7.56 30.62 -1.92
N LEU A 156 -6.90 29.93 -2.85
CA LEU A 156 -7.55 28.92 -3.70
C LEU A 156 -7.80 27.64 -2.90
N ASP A 157 -9.06 27.19 -2.86
CA ASP A 157 -9.40 25.91 -2.27
C ASP A 157 -9.26 24.79 -3.31
N VAL A 158 -8.40 23.82 -3.04
CA VAL A 158 -8.13 22.68 -3.91
C VAL A 158 -8.25 21.39 -3.11
N ASP A 159 -8.72 20.32 -3.75
CA ASP A 159 -8.75 19.00 -3.15
C ASP A 159 -7.34 18.37 -3.21
N PRO A 160 -6.68 18.13 -2.06
CA PRO A 160 -5.33 17.54 -2.03
C PRO A 160 -5.25 16.15 -2.70
N SER A 161 -6.36 15.40 -2.68
CA SER A 161 -6.44 14.06 -3.28
C SER A 161 -6.40 14.09 -4.80
N VAL A 162 -6.95 15.14 -5.41
CA VAL A 162 -7.00 15.32 -6.86
C VAL A 162 -5.67 15.89 -7.37
N VAL A 163 -5.12 16.88 -6.68
CA VAL A 163 -3.89 17.59 -7.10
C VAL A 163 -2.67 16.66 -7.15
N ALA A 164 -2.58 15.71 -6.20
CA ALA A 164 -1.47 14.76 -6.16
C ALA A 164 -1.67 13.51 -7.05
N ALA A 165 -2.89 13.24 -7.52
CA ALA A 165 -3.21 12.09 -8.36
C ALA A 165 -3.04 12.40 -9.87
N SER A 166 -3.20 13.66 -10.28
CA SER A 166 -3.31 14.06 -11.69
C SER A 166 -2.06 13.88 -12.57
N ASN A 167 -0.94 13.34 -12.06
CA ASN A 167 0.35 13.29 -12.77
C ASN A 167 1.00 11.88 -12.84
N TRP A 168 0.25 10.80 -12.60
CA TRP A 168 0.78 9.42 -12.70
C TRP A 168 0.08 8.54 -13.75
N ASP A 169 -0.59 9.15 -14.74
CA ASP A 169 -1.08 8.49 -15.95
C ASP A 169 -0.15 8.72 -17.15
#